data_AF-A0A820PL37-F1
#
_entry.id   AF-A0A820PL37-F1
#
_cell.length_a   1.000
_cell.length_b   1.000
_cell.length_c   1.000
_cell.angle_alpha   90.00
_cell.angle_beta   90.00
_cell.angle_gamma   90.00
#
_symmetry.space_group_name_H-M   'P 1'
#
loop_
_entity.id
_entity.type
_entity.pdbx_description
1 polymer ?
#
loop_
_entity_poly.entity_id
_entity_poly.type
_entity_poly.pdbx_seq_one_letter_code
_entity_poly.pdbx_strand_id
1 'polypeptide(L)'
;VPNDSSQIVYVWIDALINYLTVAGYPNELVHWPPNCQIIGKEIIRFHAIYWPALLMGLNLELPHQLIVHGHWLKDDRKMSKSVGNVIDPFDLLRKFQCDGVRYCLLREDILSQDANF
;
A
#
# COMPACT_ATOMS: atom_id res chain seq x y z
N VAL A 1 -11.48 16.30 15.08
CA VAL A 1 -11.72 16.93 13.75
C VAL A 1 -11.45 18.42 13.90
N PRO A 2 -11.01 19.19 12.88
CA PRO A 2 -10.81 20.62 13.06
C PRO A 2 -12.06 21.27 13.67
N ASN A 3 -11.88 22.01 14.77
CA ASN A 3 -12.95 22.68 15.53
C ASN A 3 -13.97 21.76 16.24
N ASP A 4 -13.75 20.44 16.31
CA ASP A 4 -14.58 19.51 17.08
C ASP A 4 -13.71 18.40 17.71
N SER A 5 -13.51 18.49 19.04
CA SER A 5 -12.72 17.56 19.83
C SER A 5 -13.44 16.27 20.22
N SER A 6 -14.77 16.19 20.03
CA SER A 6 -15.55 14.97 20.28
C SER A 6 -15.38 13.93 19.17
N GLN A 7 -14.89 14.35 18.01
CA GLN A 7 -14.76 13.54 16.81
C GLN A 7 -13.30 13.25 16.48
N ILE A 8 -13.03 12.02 16.04
CA ILE A 8 -11.72 11.57 15.56
C ILE A 8 -11.80 11.33 14.05
N VAL A 9 -10.75 11.69 13.31
CA VAL A 9 -10.68 11.43 11.87
C VAL A 9 -10.57 9.93 11.64
N TYR A 10 -11.38 9.40 10.73
CA TYR A 10 -11.32 7.99 10.36
C TYR A 10 -9.96 7.64 9.77
N VAL A 11 -9.35 6.55 10.25
CA VAL A 11 -7.95 6.18 9.95
C VAL A 11 -7.64 6.10 8.46
N TRP A 12 -8.58 5.70 7.60
CA TRP A 12 -8.33 5.62 6.17
C TRP A 12 -8.24 6.99 5.49
N ILE A 13 -8.94 8.01 6.00
CA ILE A 13 -8.80 9.37 5.49
C ILE A 13 -7.41 9.89 5.84
N ASP A 14 -7.04 9.77 7.12
CA ASP A 14 -5.71 10.17 7.61
C ASP A 14 -4.58 9.43 6.87
N ALA A 15 -4.70 8.11 6.73
CA ALA A 15 -3.73 7.29 6.02
C ALA A 15 -3.61 7.68 4.55
N LEU A 16 -4.70 7.88 3.81
CA LEU A 16 -4.62 8.22 2.39
C LEU A 16 -3.99 9.59 2.13
N ILE A 17 -4.18 10.56 3.04
CA ILE A 17 -3.58 11.88 2.94
C ILE A 17 -2.04 11.83 3.00
N ASN A 18 -1.42 10.73 3.48
CA ASN A 18 0.04 10.60 3.53
C ASN A 18 0.71 10.90 2.17
N TYR A 19 0.09 10.49 1.05
CA TYR A 19 0.63 10.70 -0.28
C TYR A 19 0.74 12.19 -0.62
N LEU A 20 -0.25 12.97 -0.20
CA LEU A 20 -0.27 14.43 -0.37
C LEU A 20 0.70 15.10 0.60
N THR A 21 0.77 14.65 1.84
CA THR A 21 1.69 15.20 2.85
C THR A 21 3.14 15.09 2.39
N VAL A 22 3.55 13.92 1.91
CA VAL A 22 4.92 13.71 1.39
C VAL A 22 5.17 14.53 0.11
N ALA A 23 4.14 14.74 -0.70
CA ALA A 23 4.22 15.62 -1.87
C ALA A 23 4.24 17.12 -1.52
N GLY A 24 4.00 17.53 -0.27
CA GLY A 24 4.09 18.93 0.17
C GLY A 24 2.77 19.63 0.45
N TYR A 25 1.62 18.93 0.38
CA TYR A 25 0.32 19.48 0.74
C TYR A 25 0.29 19.95 2.22
N PRO A 26 -0.36 21.08 2.56
CA PRO A 26 -1.20 21.95 1.71
C PRO A 26 -0.44 23.07 0.97
N ASN A 27 0.89 23.03 0.95
CA ASN A 27 1.72 24.01 0.24
C ASN A 27 1.89 23.59 -1.23
N GLU A 28 3.03 23.95 -1.83
CA GLU A 28 3.38 23.54 -3.19
C GLU A 28 3.57 22.03 -3.29
N LEU A 29 2.88 21.40 -4.24
CA LEU A 29 2.99 19.98 -4.51
C LEU A 29 4.19 19.69 -5.41
N VAL A 30 5.03 18.75 -4.99
CA VAL A 30 6.18 18.26 -5.73
C VAL A 30 5.94 16.79 -6.08
N HIS A 31 6.17 16.40 -7.34
CA HIS A 31 5.93 15.05 -7.84
C HIS A 31 4.48 14.54 -7.72
N TRP A 32 3.51 15.47 -7.80
CA TRP A 32 2.08 15.14 -7.88
C TRP A 32 1.57 15.36 -9.32
N PRO A 33 0.67 14.49 -9.83
CA PRO A 33 0.18 13.24 -9.25
C PRO A 33 1.19 12.08 -9.38
N PRO A 34 1.07 11.03 -8.55
CA PRO A 34 1.94 9.87 -8.66
C PRO A 34 1.67 9.10 -9.96
N ASN A 35 2.73 8.71 -10.67
CA ASN A 35 2.61 7.83 -11.84
C ASN A 35 2.03 6.46 -11.48
N CYS A 36 2.31 5.96 -10.28
CA CYS A 36 1.85 4.66 -9.81
C CYS A 36 1.70 4.64 -8.29
N GLN A 37 0.64 4.00 -7.79
CA GLN A 37 0.53 3.54 -6.40
C GLN A 37 0.50 2.01 -6.37
N ILE A 38 1.43 1.40 -5.63
CA ILE A 38 1.51 -0.05 -5.48
C ILE A 38 0.86 -0.43 -4.15
N ILE A 39 -0.14 -1.30 -4.20
CA ILE A 39 -0.92 -1.70 -3.02
C ILE A 39 -1.27 -3.19 -3.04
N GLY A 40 -1.56 -3.75 -1.86
CA GLY A 40 -2.17 -5.07 -1.76
C GLY A 40 -3.66 -5.05 -2.11
N LYS A 41 -4.17 -6.16 -2.66
CA LYS A 41 -5.59 -6.29 -3.06
C LYS A 41 -6.63 -5.98 -1.97
N GLU A 42 -6.27 -6.14 -0.70
CA GLU A 42 -7.21 -5.95 0.42
C GLU A 42 -7.60 -4.47 0.65
N ILE A 43 -6.77 -3.53 0.19
CA ILE A 43 -7.00 -2.09 0.37
C ILE A 43 -7.42 -1.39 -0.93
N ILE A 44 -7.74 -2.16 -1.99
CA ILE A 44 -8.10 -1.62 -3.31
C ILE A 44 -9.30 -0.66 -3.24
N ARG A 45 -10.33 -0.97 -2.45
CA ARG A 45 -11.51 -0.11 -2.31
C ARG A 45 -11.15 1.29 -1.81
N PHE A 46 -10.18 1.39 -0.89
CA PHE A 46 -9.74 2.68 -0.36
C PHE A 46 -9.01 3.50 -1.42
N HIS A 47 -8.20 2.86 -2.26
CA HIS A 47 -7.35 3.55 -3.25
C HIS A 47 -8.03 3.76 -4.61
N ALA A 48 -9.00 2.93 -4.97
CA ALA A 48 -9.69 3.00 -6.27
C ALA A 48 -11.05 3.72 -6.20
N ILE A 49 -11.63 3.89 -5.00
CA ILE A 49 -12.94 4.54 -4.84
C ILE A 49 -12.83 5.75 -3.91
N TYR A 50 -12.47 5.53 -2.64
CA TYR A 50 -12.49 6.62 -1.66
C TYR A 50 -11.41 7.66 -1.94
N TRP A 51 -10.21 7.23 -2.29
CA TRP A 51 -9.11 8.13 -2.57
C TRP A 51 -9.36 9.05 -3.78
N PRO A 52 -9.77 8.54 -4.95
CA PRO A 52 -10.16 9.39 -6.06
C PRO A 52 -11.31 10.33 -5.73
N ALA A 53 -12.32 9.87 -4.97
CA ALA A 53 -13.43 10.72 -4.56
C ALA A 53 -12.97 11.88 -3.67
N LEU A 54 -12.06 11.63 -2.72
CA LEU A 54 -11.47 12.68 -1.88
C LEU A 54 -10.65 13.68 -2.71
N LEU A 55 -9.83 13.19 -3.64
CA LEU A 55 -9.03 14.03 -4.53
C LEU A 55 -9.90 14.89 -5.46
N MET A 56 -10.94 14.31 -6.05
CA MET A 56 -11.93 15.04 -6.85
C MET A 56 -12.60 16.13 -6.02
N GLY A 57 -12.96 15.83 -4.76
CA GLY A 57 -13.52 16.82 -3.83
C GLY A 57 -12.57 17.96 -3.46
N LEU A 58 -11.26 17.71 -3.50
CA LEU A 58 -10.21 18.71 -3.32
C LEU A 58 -9.77 19.37 -4.64
N ASN A 59 -10.37 18.99 -5.77
CA ASN A 59 -9.97 19.41 -7.12
C ASN A 59 -8.48 19.15 -7.43
N LEU A 60 -7.98 17.99 -7.01
CA LEU A 60 -6.60 17.54 -7.24
C LEU A 60 -6.55 16.46 -8.33
N GLU A 61 -5.42 16.40 -9.04
CA GLU A 61 -5.16 15.36 -10.04
C GLU A 61 -5.12 13.96 -9.41
N LEU A 62 -5.55 12.96 -10.17
CA LEU A 62 -5.64 11.57 -9.73
C LEU A 62 -4.34 10.81 -10.04
N PRO A 63 -4.00 9.76 -9.25
CA PRO A 63 -2.94 8.82 -9.61
C PRO A 63 -3.15 8.25 -11.02
N HIS A 64 -2.09 8.15 -11.83
CA HIS A 64 -2.20 7.64 -13.20
C HIS A 64 -2.47 6.13 -13.26
N GLN A 65 -1.94 5.37 -12.30
CA GLN A 65 -2.07 3.92 -12.25
C GLN A 65 -2.11 3.40 -10.82
N LEU A 66 -2.93 2.37 -10.60
CA LEU A 66 -2.86 1.53 -9.41
C LEU A 66 -2.32 0.15 -9.81
N ILE A 67 -1.20 -0.25 -9.21
CA ILE A 67 -0.70 -1.63 -9.31
C ILE A 67 -1.15 -2.37 -8.06
N VAL A 68 -2.01 -3.36 -8.25
CA VAL A 68 -2.61 -4.13 -7.17
C VAL A 68 -2.03 -5.53 -7.18
N HIS A 69 -1.29 -5.88 -6.14
CA HIS A 69 -0.66 -7.19 -6.00
C HIS A 69 -1.46 -8.13 -5.09
N GLY A 70 -1.27 -9.44 -5.29
CA GLY A 70 -1.83 -10.49 -4.45
C GLY A 70 -1.15 -10.62 -3.09
N HIS A 71 -1.51 -11.67 -2.36
CA HIS A 71 -0.90 -12.00 -1.09
C HIS A 71 0.17 -13.06 -1.25
N TRP A 72 1.22 -12.93 -0.44
CA TRP A 72 2.09 -14.05 -0.13
C TRP A 72 1.41 -15.01 0.84
N LEU A 73 1.39 -16.28 0.46
CA LEU A 73 0.90 -17.40 1.23
C LEU A 73 2.08 -18.18 1.80
N LYS A 74 1.82 -18.90 2.89
CA LYS A 74 2.69 -19.93 3.42
C LYS A 74 1.82 -21.17 3.64
N ASP A 75 2.19 -22.29 3.03
CA ASP A 75 1.41 -23.53 3.07
C ASP A 75 -0.06 -23.27 2.63
N ASP A 76 -0.24 -22.51 1.55
CA ASP A 76 -1.53 -22.09 0.97
C ASP A 76 -2.42 -21.26 1.92
N ARG A 77 -1.84 -20.70 2.98
CA ARG A 77 -2.53 -19.81 3.93
C ARG A 77 -1.94 -18.42 3.90
N LYS A 78 -2.80 -17.40 3.89
CA LYS A 78 -2.38 -16.00 3.96
C LYS A 78 -1.46 -15.79 5.18
N MET A 79 -0.30 -15.18 4.95
CA MET A 79 0.57 -14.78 6.04
C MET A 79 -0.09 -13.68 6.87
N SER A 80 -0.13 -13.87 8.19
CA SER A 80 -0.63 -12.84 9.11
C SER A 80 0.02 -12.98 10.49
N LYS A 81 0.23 -11.84 11.14
CA LYS A 81 0.82 -11.79 12.48
C LYS A 81 -0.01 -12.55 13.51
N SER A 82 -1.34 -12.51 13.40
CA SER A 82 -2.26 -13.19 14.31
C SER A 82 -2.21 -14.72 14.19
N VAL A 83 -2.00 -15.25 12.98
CA VAL A 83 -1.85 -16.69 12.74
C VAL A 83 -0.44 -17.18 13.10
N GLY A 84 0.55 -16.28 13.16
CA GLY A 84 1.93 -16.62 13.51
C GLY A 84 2.69 -17.34 12.40
N ASN A 85 2.19 -17.30 11.16
CA ASN A 85 2.79 -17.94 10.00
C ASN A 85 3.63 -16.98 9.13
N VAL A 86 3.99 -15.81 9.65
CA VAL A 86 4.77 -14.79 8.92
C VAL A 86 6.21 -15.26 8.73
N ILE A 87 6.73 -15.04 7.52
CA ILE A 87 8.15 -15.19 7.21
C ILE A 87 8.80 -13.82 7.37
N ASP A 88 9.79 -13.73 8.27
CA ASP A 88 10.52 -12.48 8.48
C ASP A 88 11.53 -12.27 7.32
N PRO A 89 11.42 -11.18 6.54
CA PRO A 89 12.38 -10.90 5.48
C PRO A 89 13.81 -10.72 6.02
N PHE A 90 14.01 -10.27 7.25
CA PHE A 90 15.34 -10.16 7.85
C PHE A 90 15.93 -11.52 8.23
N ASP A 91 15.11 -12.54 8.50
CA ASP A 91 15.58 -13.92 8.65
C ASP A 91 16.10 -14.47 7.33
N LEU A 92 15.42 -14.14 6.23
CA LEU A 92 15.85 -14.50 4.87
C LEU A 92 17.17 -13.82 4.52
N LEU A 93 17.31 -12.53 4.80
CA LEU A 93 18.53 -11.76 4.53
C LEU A 93 19.74 -12.20 5.36
N ARG A 94 19.52 -12.90 6.48
CA ARG A 94 20.60 -13.55 7.25
C ARG A 94 21.10 -14.85 6.60
N LYS A 95 20.28 -15.48 5.76
CA LYS A 95 20.56 -16.77 5.11
C LYS A 95 20.94 -16.64 3.64
N PHE A 96 20.37 -15.65 2.96
CA PHE A 96 20.49 -15.43 1.52
C PHE A 96 20.92 -14.00 1.23
N GLN A 97 21.56 -13.80 0.08
CA GLN A 97 21.91 -12.47 -0.39
C GLN A 97 20.66 -11.66 -0.73
N CYS A 98 20.73 -10.33 -0.57
CA CYS A 98 19.63 -9.41 -0.84
C CYS A 98 19.05 -9.60 -2.26
N ASP A 99 19.92 -9.72 -3.26
CA ASP A 99 19.51 -9.90 -4.65
C ASP A 99 18.79 -11.22 -4.87
N GLY A 100 19.21 -12.29 -4.19
CA GLY A 100 18.52 -13.59 -4.23
C GLY A 100 17.11 -13.51 -3.65
N VAL A 101 16.95 -12.82 -2.53
CA VAL A 101 15.64 -12.60 -1.91
C VAL A 101 14.74 -11.76 -2.82
N ARG A 102 15.25 -10.64 -3.36
CA ARG A 102 14.50 -9.77 -4.29
C ARG A 102 14.10 -10.50 -5.57
N TYR A 103 15.02 -11.28 -6.14
CA TYR A 103 14.76 -12.08 -7.33
C TYR A 103 13.65 -13.09 -7.06
N CYS A 104 13.71 -13.84 -5.96
CA CYS A 104 12.67 -14.80 -5.59
C CYS A 104 11.29 -14.11 -5.47
N LEU A 105 11.22 -13.00 -4.73
CA LEU A 105 9.96 -12.27 -4.54
C LEU A 105 9.37 -11.76 -5.88
N LEU A 106 10.21 -11.27 -6.79
CA LEU A 106 9.73 -10.73 -8.07
C LEU A 106 9.49 -11.80 -9.14
N ARG A 107 10.10 -12.98 -9.00
CA ARG A 107 10.03 -14.07 -9.99
C ARG A 107 8.92 -15.06 -9.70
N GLU A 108 8.70 -15.39 -8.44
CA GLU A 108 7.69 -16.36 -8.01
C GLU A 108 6.30 -15.73 -7.88
N ASP A 109 6.22 -14.42 -7.62
CA ASP A 109 4.95 -13.72 -7.58
C ASP A 109 4.44 -13.36 -8.98
N ILE A 110 3.13 -13.47 -9.16
CA ILE A 110 2.41 -12.95 -10.32
C ILE A 110 1.44 -11.92 -9.78
N LEU A 111 1.61 -10.64 -10.13
CA LEU A 111 0.87 -9.51 -9.54
C LEU A 111 -0.64 -9.77 -9.36
N SER A 112 -1.30 -10.40 -10.32
CA SER A 112 -2.76 -10.65 -10.27
C SER A 112 -3.20 -11.83 -9.39
N GLN A 113 -2.27 -12.63 -8.87
CA GLN A 113 -2.55 -13.88 -8.15
C GLN A 113 -1.88 -13.89 -6.78
N ASP A 114 -2.35 -14.77 -5.90
CA ASP A 114 -1.64 -15.05 -4.65
C ASP A 114 -0.51 -16.05 -4.94
N ALA A 115 0.65 -15.83 -4.34
CA ALA A 115 1.82 -16.66 -4.53
C ALA A 115 2.22 -17.34 -3.22
N ASN A 116 2.56 -18.62 -3.27
CA ASN A 116 3.03 -19.36 -2.10
C ASN A 116 4.55 -19.22 -1.99
N PHE A 117 5.03 -18.91 -0.79
CA PHE A 117 6.44 -18.69 -0.50
C PHE A 117 7.20 -20.00 -0.26
#